data_AF-A0A6J7UWE9-F1
#
_entry.id   AF-A0A6J7UWE9-F1
#
_cell.length_a   1.000
_cell.length_b   1.000
_cell.length_c   1.000
_cell.angle_alpha   90.00
_cell.angle_beta   90.00
_cell.angle_gamma   90.00
#
_symmetry.space_group_name_H-M   'P 1'
#
loop_
_entity.id
_entity.type
_entity.pdbx_description
1 polymer ?
#
loop_
_entity_poly.entity_id
_entity_poly.type
_entity_poly.pdbx_seq_one_letter_code
_entity_poly.pdbx_strand_id
1 'polypeptide(L)'
;MWLWVWLSLTVILVDPSHWWFRDKRWCHLVSDANLEELHLFAEELGVPRKGFQGDHYDIPDEYRTRAIAMGATAVPSRELLQRLKAAGLRFTPSQRRAWGSTLRPDLKSENHARTN
;
A
#
# COMPACT_ATOMS: atom_id res chain seq x y z
N MET A 1 -18.90 -31.63 -14.23
CA MET A 1 -19.36 -30.24 -14.03
C MET A 1 -18.36 -29.58 -13.09
N TRP A 2 -17.31 -28.99 -13.63
CA TRP A 2 -16.25 -28.36 -12.83
C TRP A 2 -16.48 -26.85 -12.88
N LEU A 3 -16.92 -26.29 -11.74
CA LEU A 3 -17.04 -24.85 -11.56
C LEU A 3 -15.62 -24.28 -11.52
N TRP A 4 -15.21 -23.67 -12.63
CA TRP A 4 -14.06 -22.77 -12.68
C TRP A 4 -14.43 -21.50 -11.92
N VAL A 5 -14.18 -21.49 -10.61
CA VAL A 5 -14.26 -20.26 -9.84
C VAL A 5 -13.02 -19.44 -10.19
N TRP A 6 -13.20 -18.45 -11.06
CA TRP A 6 -12.27 -17.34 -11.22
C TRP A 6 -12.35 -16.47 -9.95
N LEU A 7 -11.78 -16.95 -8.85
CA LEU A 7 -11.36 -16.06 -7.79
C LEU A 7 -10.15 -15.34 -8.33
N SER A 8 -10.30 -14.07 -8.70
CA SER A 8 -9.15 -13.15 -8.66
C SER A 8 -8.61 -13.25 -7.23
N LEU A 9 -7.56 -14.04 -7.03
CA LEU A 9 -6.81 -14.07 -5.78
C LEU A 9 -6.13 -12.71 -5.71
N THR A 10 -6.75 -11.77 -5.02
CA THR A 10 -6.12 -10.48 -4.84
C THR A 10 -4.89 -10.62 -3.97
N VAL A 11 -3.77 -10.02 -4.37
CA VAL A 11 -2.50 -10.20 -3.67
C VAL A 11 -2.01 -8.88 -3.08
N ILE A 12 -1.97 -8.83 -1.75
CA ILE A 12 -1.14 -7.85 -1.04
C ILE A 12 0.32 -8.27 -1.24
N LEU A 13 1.13 -7.37 -1.77
CA LEU A 13 2.54 -7.61 -2.09
C LEU A 13 3.43 -6.77 -1.18
N VAL A 14 4.51 -7.38 -0.70
CA VAL A 14 5.56 -6.70 0.07
C VAL A 14 6.93 -7.01 -0.51
N ASP A 15 7.77 -6.00 -0.68
CA ASP A 15 9.14 -6.19 -1.17
C ASP A 15 10.16 -6.32 -0.03
N PRO A 16 11.44 -6.62 -0.32
CA PRO A 16 12.48 -6.61 0.69
C PRO A 16 12.83 -5.19 1.14
N SER A 17 13.31 -5.05 2.37
CA SER A 17 13.68 -3.77 2.96
C SER A 17 15.02 -3.26 2.40
N HIS A 18 15.01 -2.47 1.33
CA HIS A 18 16.24 -2.04 0.67
C HIS A 18 16.67 -0.60 0.98
N TRP A 19 15.75 0.27 1.38
CA TRP A 19 16.05 1.68 1.58
C TRP A 19 16.13 2.07 3.06
N TRP A 20 17.08 2.92 3.40
CA TRP A 20 17.37 3.36 4.76
C TRP A 20 16.78 4.73 5.04
N PHE A 21 16.07 4.86 6.16
CA PHE A 21 15.57 6.13 6.67
C PHE A 21 15.27 6.06 8.16
N ARG A 22 15.72 7.08 8.90
CA ARG A 22 15.57 7.18 10.37
C ARG A 22 15.99 5.88 11.08
N ASP A 23 17.18 5.41 10.77
CA ASP A 23 17.82 4.21 11.36
C ASP A 23 17.06 2.90 11.15
N LYS A 24 16.10 2.88 10.23
CA LYS A 24 15.36 1.67 9.84
C LYS A 24 15.49 1.42 8.35
N ARG A 25 15.40 0.14 7.98
CA ARG A 25 15.13 -0.26 6.61
C ARG A 25 13.62 -0.28 6.39
N TRP A 26 13.21 -0.04 5.16
CA TRP A 26 11.81 0.11 4.81
C TRP A 26 11.47 -0.65 3.54
N CYS A 27 10.20 -1.06 3.45
CA CYS A 27 9.62 -1.85 2.37
C CYS A 27 8.39 -1.14 1.81
N HIS A 28 8.05 -1.46 0.59
CA HIS A 28 6.80 -1.07 -0.03
C HIS A 28 5.75 -2.18 0.19
N LEU A 29 4.53 -1.76 0.48
CA LEU A 29 3.35 -2.58 0.60
C LEU A 29 2.29 -2.08 -0.38
N VAL A 30 1.80 -2.95 -1.27
CA VAL A 30 0.84 -2.62 -2.31
C VAL A 30 -0.23 -3.69 -2.47
N SER A 31 -1.29 -3.35 -3.18
CA SER A 31 -2.20 -4.32 -3.80
C SER A 31 -1.96 -4.36 -5.31
N ASP A 32 -2.13 -5.53 -5.92
CA ASP A 32 -2.19 -5.70 -7.37
C ASP A 32 -3.62 -5.74 -7.96
N ALA A 33 -4.65 -5.36 -7.20
CA ALA A 33 -5.99 -5.16 -7.77
C ALA A 33 -6.79 -3.99 -7.20
N ASN A 34 -6.74 -3.70 -5.90
CA ASN A 34 -7.62 -2.70 -5.28
C ASN A 34 -6.96 -1.96 -4.09
N LEU A 35 -7.12 -0.64 -4.02
CA LEU A 35 -6.61 0.17 -2.91
C LEU A 35 -7.40 -0.03 -1.60
N GLU A 36 -8.69 -0.37 -1.67
CA GLU A 36 -9.53 -0.55 -0.48
C GLU A 36 -9.01 -1.68 0.42
N GLU A 37 -8.69 -2.84 -0.14
CA GLU A 37 -8.11 -3.94 0.62
C GLU A 37 -6.70 -3.61 1.13
N LEU A 38 -5.92 -2.81 0.39
CA LEU A 38 -4.62 -2.34 0.86
C LEU A 38 -4.80 -1.47 2.11
N HIS A 39 -5.87 -0.68 2.18
CA HIS A 39 -6.21 0.13 3.35
C HIS A 39 -6.62 -0.74 4.53
N LEU A 40 -7.51 -1.72 4.32
CA LEU A 40 -7.94 -2.66 5.35
C LEU A 40 -6.74 -3.45 5.90
N PHE A 41 -5.89 -3.97 5.02
CA PHE A 41 -4.70 -4.70 5.39
C PHE A 41 -3.71 -3.82 6.18
N ALA A 42 -3.47 -2.58 5.73
CA ALA A 42 -2.60 -1.65 6.42
C ALA A 42 -3.13 -1.28 7.81
N GLU A 43 -4.44 -1.09 7.95
CA GLU A 43 -5.10 -0.82 9.22
C GLU A 43 -4.92 -1.98 10.21
N GLU A 44 -5.16 -3.22 9.77
CA GLU A 44 -4.99 -4.41 10.61
C GLU A 44 -3.51 -4.64 10.99
N LEU A 45 -2.58 -4.29 10.08
CA LEU A 45 -1.15 -4.31 10.33
C LEU A 45 -0.72 -3.23 11.35
N GLY A 46 -1.57 -2.24 11.62
CA GLY A 46 -1.31 -1.11 12.53
C GLY A 46 -0.60 0.07 11.86
N VAL A 47 -0.66 0.15 10.53
CA VAL A 47 -0.09 1.25 9.74
C VAL A 47 -1.17 2.33 9.55
N PRO A 48 -0.93 3.57 10.01
CA PRO A 48 -1.96 4.60 9.99
C PRO A 48 -2.27 5.05 8.55
N ARG A 49 -3.53 5.40 8.29
CA ARG A 49 -4.02 5.85 6.97
C ARG A 49 -3.18 6.98 6.35
N LYS A 50 -2.70 7.91 7.18
CA LYS A 50 -1.83 9.04 6.78
C LYS A 50 -0.49 8.63 6.14
N GLY A 51 -0.06 7.39 6.37
CA GLY A 51 1.12 6.78 5.75
C GLY A 51 0.91 6.41 4.28
N PHE A 52 -0.32 6.50 3.77
CA PHE A 52 -0.62 6.22 2.38
C PHE A 52 -0.03 7.27 1.43
N GLN A 53 0.64 6.80 0.38
CA GLN A 53 1.36 7.64 -0.57
C GLN A 53 0.67 7.70 -1.96
N GLY A 54 -0.63 7.42 -1.99
CA GLY A 54 -1.46 7.50 -3.20
C GLY A 54 -1.67 6.15 -3.89
N ASP A 55 -0.67 5.27 -3.87
CA ASP A 55 -0.76 3.93 -4.46
C ASP A 55 -0.05 2.81 -3.66
N HIS A 56 0.59 3.16 -2.55
CA HIS A 56 1.30 2.23 -1.69
C HIS A 56 1.40 2.76 -0.27
N TYR A 57 1.81 1.89 0.65
CA TYR A 57 2.36 2.25 1.94
C TYR A 57 3.85 1.92 1.98
N ASP A 58 4.60 2.77 2.68
CA ASP A 58 5.94 2.41 3.13
C ASP A 58 5.85 1.91 4.57
N ILE A 59 6.40 0.72 4.83
CA ILE A 59 6.41 0.11 6.15
C ILE A 59 7.85 -0.15 6.61
N PRO A 60 8.18 0.01 7.90
CA PRO A 60 9.49 -0.39 8.41
C PRO A 60 9.68 -1.91 8.34
N ASP A 61 10.93 -2.37 8.23
CA ASP A 61 11.30 -3.79 8.12
C ASP A 61 10.70 -4.67 9.23
N GLU A 62 10.57 -4.13 10.45
CA GLU A 62 9.93 -4.82 11.58
C GLU A 62 8.46 -5.21 11.32
N TYR A 63 7.76 -4.48 10.44
CA TYR A 63 6.38 -4.78 10.03
C TYR A 63 6.33 -5.81 8.90
N ARG A 64 7.42 -6.01 8.16
CA ARG A 64 7.45 -6.89 6.98
C ARG A 64 7.12 -8.34 7.34
N THR A 65 7.75 -8.87 8.38
CA THR A 65 7.51 -10.26 8.82
C THR A 65 6.06 -10.45 9.25
N ARG A 66 5.47 -9.46 9.94
CA ARG A 66 4.06 -9.49 10.34
C ARG A 66 3.13 -9.40 9.14
N ALA A 67 3.43 -8.54 8.16
CA ALA A 67 2.66 -8.47 6.92
C ALA A 67 2.65 -9.82 6.20
N ILE A 68 3.78 -10.51 6.09
CA ILE A 68 3.86 -11.84 5.49
C ILE A 68 3.01 -12.85 6.28
N ALA A 69 3.09 -12.83 7.61
CA ALA A 69 2.28 -13.69 8.47
C ALA A 69 0.76 -13.44 8.34
N MET A 70 0.37 -12.20 8.01
CA MET A 70 -1.02 -11.81 7.73
C MET A 70 -1.48 -12.15 6.30
N GLY A 71 -0.60 -12.72 5.47
CA GLY A 71 -0.94 -13.14 4.10
C GLY A 71 -0.40 -12.26 2.98
N ALA A 72 0.42 -11.24 3.28
CA ALA A 72 1.14 -10.52 2.22
C ALA A 72 2.15 -11.45 1.55
N THR A 73 2.18 -11.45 0.22
CA THR A 73 3.12 -12.22 -0.57
C THR A 73 4.43 -11.44 -0.73
N ALA A 74 5.53 -12.04 -0.28
CA ALA A 74 6.85 -11.49 -0.47
C ALA A 74 7.30 -11.65 -1.93
N VAL A 75 7.56 -10.54 -2.61
CA VAL A 75 8.02 -10.52 -4.01
C VAL A 75 9.21 -9.56 -4.19
N PRO A 76 10.03 -9.70 -5.23
CA PRO A 76 11.04 -8.70 -5.55
C PRO A 76 10.43 -7.34 -5.87
N SER A 77 11.10 -6.23 -5.54
CA SER A 77 10.61 -4.86 -5.81
C SER A 77 10.24 -4.62 -7.28
N ARG A 78 10.98 -5.26 -8.20
CA ARG A 78 10.71 -5.18 -9.65
C ARG A 78 9.37 -5.80 -10.01
N GLU A 79 9.06 -6.95 -9.44
CA GLU A 79 7.79 -7.66 -9.66
C GLU A 79 6.63 -6.90 -9.03
N LEU A 80 6.80 -6.41 -7.81
CA LEU A 80 5.83 -5.57 -7.12
C LEU A 80 5.42 -4.38 -8.01
N LEU A 81 6.40 -3.64 -8.52
CA LEU A 81 6.14 -2.49 -9.38
C LEU A 81 5.50 -2.87 -10.72
N GLN A 82 5.86 -4.03 -11.30
CA GLN A 82 5.24 -4.52 -12.53
C GLN A 82 3.76 -4.83 -12.32
N ARG A 83 3.42 -5.54 -11.25
CA ARG A 83 2.02 -5.90 -10.92
C ARG A 83 1.19 -4.66 -10.57
N LEU A 84 1.71 -3.74 -9.76
CA LEU A 84 1.05 -2.46 -9.46
C LEU A 84 0.74 -1.64 -10.73
N LYS A 85 1.66 -1.64 -11.71
CA LYS A 85 1.44 -0.99 -13.01
C LYS A 85 0.40 -1.73 -13.85
N ALA A 86 0.46 -3.07 -13.90
CA ALA A 86 -0.51 -3.88 -14.62
C ALA A 86 -1.94 -3.71 -14.07
N ALA A 87 -2.06 -3.51 -12.75
CA ALA A 87 -3.31 -3.18 -12.07
C ALA A 87 -3.85 -1.76 -12.38
N GLY A 88 -3.06 -0.92 -13.06
CA GLY A 88 -3.44 0.48 -13.31
C GLY A 88 -3.41 1.38 -12.07
N LEU A 89 -2.89 0.88 -10.94
CA LEU A 89 -2.90 1.59 -9.66
C LEU A 89 -1.69 2.53 -9.49
N ARG A 90 -0.59 2.32 -10.24
CA ARG A 90 0.60 3.17 -10.12
C ARG A 90 0.30 4.60 -10.58
N PHE A 91 0.48 5.55 -9.66
CA PHE A 91 0.34 6.97 -9.96
C PHE A 91 1.42 7.43 -10.94
N THR A 92 0.96 8.10 -12.01
CA THR A 92 1.81 8.90 -12.88
C THR A 92 2.40 10.09 -12.11
N PRO A 93 3.50 10.70 -12.60
CA PRO A 93 4.06 11.91 -11.98
C PRO A 93 3.04 13.05 -11.85
N SER A 94 2.12 13.17 -12.81
CA SER A 94 1.05 14.18 -12.76
C SER A 94 0.06 13.90 -11.63
N GLN A 95 -0.43 12.65 -11.53
CA GLN A 95 -1.33 12.23 -10.45
C GLN A 95 -0.68 12.39 -9.07
N ARG A 96 0.61 12.07 -8.92
CA ARG A 96 1.33 12.25 -7.66
C ARG A 96 1.44 13.72 -7.24
N ARG A 97 1.68 14.63 -8.19
CA ARG A 97 1.68 16.08 -7.90
C ARG A 97 0.29 16.54 -7.45
N ALA A 98 -0.76 16.12 -8.16
CA ALA A 98 -2.14 16.44 -7.81
C ALA A 98 -2.55 15.88 -6.43
N TRP A 99 -2.07 14.68 -6.09
CA TRP A 99 -2.23 14.07 -4.76
C TRP A 99 -1.60 14.92 -3.66
N GLY A 100 -0.35 15.34 -3.84
CA GLY A 100 0.35 16.18 -2.87
C GLY A 100 -0.25 17.58 -2.71
N SER A 101 -0.79 18.18 -3.77
CA SER A 101 -1.31 19.55 -3.75
C SER A 101 -2.77 19.67 -3.33
N THR A 102 -3.62 18.70 -3.71
CA THR A 102 -5.08 18.91 -3.74
C THR A 102 -5.88 17.73 -3.20
N LEU A 103 -5.42 16.50 -3.47
CA LEU A 103 -6.15 15.25 -3.27
C LEU A 103 -5.56 14.38 -2.15
N ARG A 104 -5.17 14.96 -1.01
CA ARG A 104 -5.01 14.22 0.26
C ARG A 104 -6.34 14.27 1.03
N PRO A 105 -7.32 13.39 0.73
CA PRO A 105 -8.64 13.44 1.37
C PRO A 105 -8.58 13.21 2.88
N ASP A 106 -7.56 12.50 3.36
CA ASP A 106 -7.37 12.06 4.75
C ASP A 106 -6.87 13.16 5.71
N LEU A 107 -6.20 14.21 5.20
CA LEU A 107 -5.71 15.32 6.04
C LEU A 107 -6.74 16.46 6.21
N LYS A 108 -7.77 16.52 5.35
CA LYS A 108 -8.76 17.61 5.41
C LYS A 108 -9.90 17.32 6.40
N SER A 109 -10.21 16.06 6.69
CA SER A 109 -11.28 15.68 7.63
C SER A 109 -10.90 15.83 9.10
N GLU A 110 -9.63 15.62 9.48
CA GLU A 110 -9.19 15.74 10.87
C GLU A 110 -9.09 17.19 11.37
N ASN A 111 -8.90 18.16 10.46
CA ASN A 111 -8.78 19.57 10.84
C ASN A 111 -10.13 20.24 11.19
N HIS A 112 -11.27 19.68 10.78
CA HIS A 112 -12.59 20.19 11.17
C HIS A 112 -13.11 19.62 12.50
N ALA A 113 -12.50 18.56 13.03
CA ALA A 113 -12.94 17.90 14.27
C ALA A 113 -12.23 18.42 15.53
N ARG A 114 -11.30 19.39 15.42
CA ARG A 114 -10.52 19.93 16.55
C ARG A 114 -10.80 21.41 16.87
N THR A 115 -11.77 22.01 16.22
CA THR A 115 -12.30 23.34 16.55
C THR A 115 -13.75 23.20 16.96
N ASN A 116 -13.97 22.87 18.24
CA ASN A 116 -15.13 23.24 19.05
C ASN A 116 -14.78 23.02 20.52
#